data_AF-A0A1J3EVK9-F1
#
_entry.id   AF-A0A1J3EVK9-F1
#
_cell.length_a   1.000
_cell.length_b   1.000
_cell.length_c   1.000
_cell.angle_alpha   90.00
_cell.angle_beta   90.00
_cell.angle_gamma   90.00
#
_symmetry.space_group_name_H-M   'P 1'
#
loop_
_entity.id
_entity.type
_entity.pdbx_description
1 polymer ?
#
loop_
_entity_poly.entity_id
_entity_poly.type
_entity_poly.pdbx_seq_one_letter_code
_entity_poly.pdbx_strand_id
1 'polypeptide(L)'
;AGVCLDVETRWNSTYLMLESALKLKRGFDMLAVEDDKYILELGKLDGVPTQSDWDYATAYTPILKFFYDATLKVSATRFVTGNAYLKEIF
;
A
#
# COMPACT_ATOMS: atom_id res chain seq x y z
N ALA A 1 22.98 -18.16 2.22
CA ALA A 1 22.45 -16.90 1.65
C ALA A 1 20.94 -16.89 1.88
N GLY A 2 20.44 -16.02 2.74
CA GLY A 2 19.01 -15.96 3.04
C GLY A 2 18.30 -15.27 1.89
N VAL A 3 17.44 -16.01 1.19
CA VAL A 3 16.49 -15.43 0.23
C VAL A 3 15.64 -14.44 1.03
N CYS A 4 15.76 -13.15 0.73
CA CYS A 4 14.83 -12.15 1.23
C CYS A 4 13.46 -12.58 0.73
N LEU A 5 12.62 -13.09 1.63
CA LEU A 5 11.24 -13.42 1.31
C LEU A 5 10.61 -12.14 0.79
N ASP A 6 10.34 -12.11 -0.52
CA ASP A 6 9.56 -11.07 -1.14
C ASP A 6 8.21 -11.09 -0.43
N VAL A 7 7.93 -10.06 0.38
CA VAL A 7 6.70 -10.00 1.15
C VAL A 7 5.62 -9.58 0.18
N GLU A 8 4.98 -10.55 -0.48
CA GLU A 8 3.92 -10.36 -1.49
C GLU A 8 2.81 -9.40 -1.02
N THR A 9 2.63 -9.24 0.29
CA THR A 9 1.59 -8.38 0.89
C THR A 9 2.01 -6.93 1.14
N ARG A 10 3.28 -6.56 0.96
CA ARG A 10 3.76 -5.22 1.35
C ARG A 10 3.12 -4.13 0.49
N TRP A 11 3.11 -4.30 -0.83
CA TRP A 11 2.48 -3.32 -1.74
C TRP A 11 0.97 -3.28 -1.62
N ASN A 12 0.32 -4.41 -1.31
CA ASN A 12 -1.12 -4.47 -1.08
C ASN A 12 -1.53 -3.70 0.17
N SER A 13 -0.82 -3.91 1.28
CA SER A 13 -1.06 -3.18 2.52
C SER A 13 -0.77 -1.69 2.35
N THR A 14 0.32 -1.34 1.66
CA THR A 14 0.64 0.07 1.35
C THR A 14 -0.43 0.71 0.47
N TYR A 15 -0.94 0.02 -0.55
CA TYR A 15 -2.05 0.51 -1.38
C TYR A 15 -3.29 0.83 -0.52
N LEU A 16 -3.75 -0.12 0.28
CA LEU A 16 -4.95 0.05 1.11
C LEU A 16 -4.79 1.18 2.14
N MET A 17 -3.59 1.29 2.73
CA MET A 17 -3.26 2.39 3.63
C MET A 17 -3.34 3.74 2.91
N LEU A 18 -2.68 3.89 1.77
CA LEU A 18 -2.68 5.16 1.02
C LEU A 18 -4.07 5.50 0.48
N GLU A 19 -4.82 4.52 -0.02
CA GLU A 19 -6.20 4.73 -0.50
C GLU A 19 -7.10 5.26 0.63
N SER A 20 -6.92 4.77 1.86
CA SER A 20 -7.66 5.24 3.04
C SER A 20 -7.16 6.60 3.52
N ALA A 21 -5.84 6.79 3.59
CA ALA A 21 -5.23 8.04 4.06
C ALA A 21 -5.59 9.23 3.16
N LEU A 22 -5.57 9.05 1.84
CA LEU A 22 -5.94 10.10 0.88
C LEU A 22 -7.38 10.58 1.05
N LYS A 23 -8.32 9.65 1.32
CA LYS A 23 -9.74 9.99 1.62
C LYS A 23 -9.87 10.80 2.92
N LEU A 24 -8.94 10.62 3.85
CA LEU A 24 -8.94 11.25 5.17
C LEU A 24 -7.98 12.45 5.27
N LYS A 25 -7.39 12.92 4.16
CA LYS A 25 -6.42 14.04 4.16
C LYS A 25 -6.88 15.22 5.01
N ARG A 26 -8.13 15.67 4.82
CA ARG A 26 -8.70 16.79 5.59
C ARG A 26 -8.76 16.52 7.10
N GLY A 27 -8.96 15.28 7.51
CA GLY A 27 -8.92 14.88 8.91
C GLY A 27 -7.51 14.99 9.50
N PHE A 28 -6.49 14.57 8.74
CA PHE A 28 -5.10 14.78 9.15
C PHE A 28 -4.73 16.27 9.22
N ASP A 29 -5.18 17.07 8.25
CA ASP A 29 -4.99 18.53 8.25
C ASP A 29 -5.63 19.17 9.50
N MET A 30 -6.83 18.70 9.90
CA MET A 30 -7.52 19.18 11.11
C MET A 30 -6.82 18.74 12.40
N LEU A 31 -6.33 17.49 12.48
CA LEU A 31 -5.55 17.01 13.62
C LEU A 31 -4.28 17.83 13.84
N ALA A 32 -3.62 18.28 12.77
CA ALA A 32 -2.46 19.17 12.85
C ALA A 32 -2.80 20.58 13.36
N VAL A 33 -4.09 20.95 13.44
CA VAL A 33 -4.54 22.24 14.01
C VAL A 33 -5.08 22.07 15.43
N GLU A 34 -5.74 20.95 15.71
CA GLU A 34 -6.50 20.76 16.96
C GLU A 34 -5.73 19.98 18.04
N ASP A 35 -4.74 19.16 17.67
CA ASP A 35 -4.03 18.28 18.62
C ASP A 35 -2.51 18.52 18.59
N ASP A 36 -2.02 19.32 19.55
CA ASP A 36 -0.58 19.55 19.72
C ASP A 36 0.19 18.24 19.95
N LYS A 37 -0.42 17.24 20.59
CA LYS A 37 0.22 15.94 20.84
C LYS A 37 0.45 15.20 19.53
N TYR A 38 -0.46 15.32 18.56
CA TYR A 38 -0.29 14.73 17.23
C TYR A 38 0.98 15.26 16.55
N ILE A 39 1.19 16.58 16.58
CA ILE A 39 2.40 17.22 16.04
C ILE A 39 3.64 16.79 16.81
N LEU A 40 3.59 16.81 18.15
CA LEU A 40 4.72 16.47 19.00
C LEU A 40 5.18 15.01 18.84
N GLU A 41 4.24 14.07 18.73
CA GLU A 41 4.57 12.65 18.56
C GLU A 41 5.12 12.37 17.16
N LEU A 42 4.54 12.94 16.11
CA LEU A 42 5.06 12.77 14.75
C LEU A 42 6.37 13.52 14.52
N GLY A 43 6.61 14.63 15.21
CA GLY A 43 7.87 15.37 15.16
C GLY A 43 9.08 14.59 15.70
N LYS A 44 8.88 13.49 16.44
CA LYS A 44 9.95 12.56 16.84
C LYS A 44 10.41 11.64 15.69
N LEU A 45 9.61 11.58 14.63
CA LEU A 45 9.89 10.86 13.39
C LEU A 45 10.26 11.90 12.32
N ASP A 46 9.46 12.02 11.26
CA ASP A 46 9.68 12.97 10.15
C ASP A 46 8.65 14.11 10.14
N GLY A 47 7.80 14.23 11.16
CA GLY A 47 6.76 15.26 11.27
C GLY A 47 5.41 14.85 10.67
N VAL A 48 4.49 15.83 10.63
CA VAL A 48 3.16 15.66 10.02
C VAL A 48 3.28 15.62 8.48
N PRO A 49 2.36 14.92 7.79
CA PRO A 49 2.39 14.85 6.32
C PRO A 49 2.37 16.24 5.67
N THR A 50 3.34 16.52 4.81
CA THR A 50 3.43 17.75 4.04
C THR A 50 2.65 17.67 2.73
N GLN A 51 2.43 18.80 2.05
CA GLN A 51 1.77 18.79 0.73
C GLN A 51 2.51 17.91 -0.28
N SER A 52 3.85 17.92 -0.27
CA SER A 52 4.66 17.06 -1.13
C SER A 52 4.40 15.58 -0.86
N ASP A 53 4.25 15.17 0.40
CA ASP A 53 3.93 13.77 0.76
C ASP A 53 2.56 13.35 0.23
N TRP A 54 1.59 14.24 0.28
CA TRP A 54 0.27 14.02 -0.31
C TRP A 54 0.31 13.92 -1.84
N ASP A 55 1.15 14.73 -2.49
CA ASP A 55 1.34 14.70 -3.94
C ASP A 55 1.99 13.37 -4.36
N TYR A 56 3.01 12.92 -3.63
CA TYR A 56 3.62 11.60 -3.83
C TYR A 56 2.61 10.49 -3.61
N ALA A 57 1.89 10.49 -2.48
CA ALA A 57 0.86 9.49 -2.20
C ALA A 57 -0.16 9.41 -3.35
N THR A 58 -0.63 10.56 -3.84
CA THR A 58 -1.57 10.64 -4.95
C THR A 58 -0.99 10.07 -6.25
N ALA A 59 0.29 10.32 -6.53
CA ALA A 59 0.97 9.81 -7.72
C ALA A 59 1.24 8.29 -7.66
N TYR A 60 1.59 7.77 -6.49
CA TYR A 60 1.93 6.36 -6.31
C TYR A 60 0.70 5.45 -6.12
N THR A 61 -0.40 5.94 -5.55
CA THR A 61 -1.60 5.11 -5.32
C THR A 61 -2.13 4.42 -6.59
N PRO A 62 -2.24 5.06 -7.76
CA PRO A 62 -2.66 4.39 -9.00
C PRO A 62 -1.72 3.28 -9.45
N ILE A 63 -0.41 3.47 -9.27
CA ILE A 63 0.60 2.46 -9.61
C ILE A 63 0.42 1.24 -8.70
N LEU A 64 0.29 1.47 -7.40
CA LEU A 64 0.07 0.41 -6.42
C LEU A 64 -1.29 -0.29 -6.62
N LYS A 65 -2.32 0.45 -7.05
CA LYS A 65 -3.62 -0.12 -7.40
C LYS A 65 -3.51 -1.18 -8.49
N PHE A 66 -2.71 -0.91 -9.53
CA PHE A 66 -2.51 -1.86 -10.62
C PHE A 66 -1.95 -3.20 -10.11
N PHE A 67 -0.94 -3.16 -9.24
CA PHE A 67 -0.38 -4.37 -8.63
C PHE A 67 -1.36 -5.05 -7.67
N TYR A 68 -2.13 -4.28 -6.92
CA TYR A 68 -3.17 -4.80 -6.03
C TYR A 68 -4.25 -5.56 -6.82
N ASP A 69 -4.77 -4.99 -7.89
CA ASP A 69 -5.78 -5.61 -8.74
C ASP A 69 -5.24 -6.88 -9.43
N ALA A 70 -3.98 -6.86 -9.88
CA ALA A 70 -3.31 -8.05 -10.43
C ALA A 70 -3.15 -9.16 -9.38
N THR A 71 -2.74 -8.80 -8.16
CA THR A 71 -2.58 -9.76 -7.05
C THR A 71 -3.93 -10.34 -6.63
N LEU A 72 -4.99 -9.51 -6.55
CA LEU A 72 -6.34 -9.98 -6.29
C LEU A 72 -6.81 -10.97 -7.36
N LYS A 73 -6.55 -10.68 -8.64
CA LYS A 73 -6.93 -11.56 -9.74
C LYS A 73 -6.23 -12.92 -9.64
N VAL A 74 -4.92 -12.93 -9.39
CA VAL A 74 -4.13 -14.16 -9.20
C VAL A 74 -4.58 -14.94 -7.96
N SER A 75 -4.83 -14.24 -6.85
CA SER A 75 -5.28 -14.84 -5.58
C SER A 75 -6.71 -15.40 -5.68
N ALA A 76 -7.58 -14.76 -6.47
CA ALA A 76 -8.94 -15.20 -6.74
C ALA A 76 -8.98 -16.39 -7.71
N THR A 77 -8.00 -16.53 -8.61
CA THR A 77 -7.85 -17.69 -9.51
C THR A 77 -7.28 -18.92 -8.80
N ARG A 78 -7.85 -19.28 -7.64
CA ARG A 78 -7.45 -20.41 -6.78
C ARG A 78 -7.65 -21.81 -7.42
N PHE A 79 -7.55 -21.94 -8.74
CA PHE A 79 -7.59 -23.17 -9.51
C PHE A 79 -6.58 -23.15 -10.67
N VAL A 80 -5.51 -23.93 -10.45
CA VAL A 80 -4.75 -24.72 -11.44
C VAL A 80 -4.19 -23.98 -12.66
N THR A 81 -3.13 -23.19 -12.49
CA THR A 81 -2.13 -22.99 -13.56
C THR A 81 -0.99 -24.01 -13.51
N GLY A 82 -0.93 -24.87 -12.49
CA GLY A 82 0.08 -25.92 -12.37
C GLY A 82 -0.23 -27.25 -13.05
N ASN A 83 -1.50 -27.64 -13.22
CA ASN A 83 -1.86 -29.00 -13.66
C ASN A 83 -2.27 -29.11 -15.15
N ALA A 84 -2.31 -27.99 -15.88
CA ALA A 84 -2.49 -28.03 -17.34
C ALA A 84 -1.15 -28.30 -18.05
N TYR A 85 -0.07 -27.65 -17.61
CA TYR A 85 1.25 -27.81 -18.23
C TYR A 85 1.98 -29.11 -17.85
N LEU A 86 1.61 -29.76 -16.74
CA LEU A 86 2.23 -31.03 -16.34
C LEU A 86 1.69 -32.27 -17.09
N LYS A 87 0.55 -32.16 -17.79
CA LYS A 87 0.00 -33.25 -18.61
C LYS A 87 0.46 -33.24 -20.07
N GLU A 88 1.15 -32.20 -20.52
CA GLU A 88 1.77 -32.17 -21.85
C GLU A 88 3.23 -32.65 -21.81
N ILE A 89 3.82 -32.79 -20.60
CA ILE A 89 5.20 -33.24 -20.40
C ILE A 89 5.26 -34.72 -19.94
N PHE A 90 4.14 -35.32 -19.53
CA PHE A 90 4.03 -36.75 -19.21
C PHE A 90 2.97 -37.46 -20.06
#